data_AF-A0A9Q0HNJ0-F1
#
_entry.id   AF-A0A9Q0HNJ0-F1
#
_cell.length_a   1.000
_cell.length_b   1.000
_cell.length_c   1.000
_cell.angle_alpha   90.00
_cell.angle_beta   90.00
_cell.angle_gamma   90.00
#
_symmetry.space_group_name_H-M   'P 1'
#
loop_
_entity.id
_entity.type
_entity.pdbx_description
1 polymer ?
#
loop_
_entity_poly.entity_id
_entity_poly.type
_entity_poly.pdbx_seq_one_letter_code
_entity_poly.pdbx_strand_id
1 'polypeptide(L)'
;MEKRPNKLLRELIGGRILKLLVYGIDPFGRLLADVYANGFFIQEIMLKEGHAWHYEHFDPRPQFAEWQAEARITRKGLWACPNPQAPWDYKREERRKKSCKH
;
A
#
# COMPACT_ATOMS: atom_id res chain seq x y z
N MET A 1 -3.17 -14.92 9.90
CA MET A 1 -2.05 -14.00 9.62
C MET A 1 -2.15 -12.81 10.56
N GLU A 2 -1.25 -12.75 11.53
CA GLU A 2 -1.05 -11.57 12.37
C GLU A 2 -0.64 -10.41 11.46
N LYS A 3 -1.48 -9.36 11.36
CA LYS A 3 -1.20 -8.19 10.51
C LYS A 3 -0.10 -7.37 11.17
N ARG A 4 1.16 -7.76 10.97
CA ARG A 4 2.28 -6.96 11.46
C ARG A 4 2.30 -5.65 10.69
N PRO A 5 2.20 -4.49 11.37
CA PRO A 5 2.32 -3.20 10.72
C PRO A 5 3.70 -3.08 10.05
N ASN A 6 3.72 -2.49 8.85
CA ASN A 6 4.94 -2.31 8.08
C ASN A 6 5.99 -1.54 8.91
N LYS A 7 7.19 -2.11 9.06
CA LYS A 7 8.27 -1.54 9.88
C LYS A 7 8.67 -0.14 9.39
N LEU A 8 8.84 0.04 8.08
CA LEU A 8 9.18 1.34 7.47
C LEU A 8 8.10 2.38 7.79
N LEU A 9 6.83 2.02 7.66
CA LEU A 9 5.74 2.94 7.99
C LEU A 9 5.82 3.44 9.43
N ARG A 10 6.11 2.55 10.40
CA ARG A 10 6.25 2.93 11.82
C ARG A 10 7.40 3.89 12.05
N GLU A 11 8.52 3.68 11.37
CA GLU A 11 9.69 4.57 11.44
C GLU A 11 9.41 5.94 10.80
N LEU A 12 8.61 5.97 9.74
CA LEU A 12 8.24 7.20 9.04
C LEU A 12 7.26 8.08 9.82
N ILE A 13 6.37 7.50 10.63
CA ILE A 13 5.31 8.24 11.33
C ILE A 13 5.47 8.29 12.86
N GLY A 14 6.29 7.41 13.44
CA GLY A 14 6.41 7.24 14.88
C GLY A 14 6.87 8.52 15.59
N GLY A 15 6.04 9.02 16.52
CA GLY A 15 6.34 10.21 17.32
C GLY A 15 6.33 11.54 16.54
N ARG A 16 5.84 11.56 15.30
CA ARG A 16 5.86 12.74 14.43
C ARG A 16 4.48 13.35 14.29
N ILE A 17 4.44 14.66 14.06
CA ILE A 17 3.22 15.36 13.66
C ILE A 17 2.95 15.01 12.19
N LEU A 18 1.74 14.55 11.93
CA LEU A 18 1.29 14.19 10.59
C LEU A 18 0.39 15.28 10.03
N LYS A 19 0.59 15.62 8.76
CA LYS A 19 -0.34 16.41 7.98
C LYS A 19 -1.11 15.47 7.06
N LEU A 20 -2.42 15.47 7.19
CA LEU A 20 -3.34 14.67 6.38
C LEU A 20 -4.07 15.58 5.40
N LEU A 21 -3.99 15.28 4.11
CA LEU A 21 -4.83 15.91 3.09
C LEU A 21 -5.95 14.93 2.74
N VAL A 22 -7.09 15.08 3.42
CA VAL A 22 -8.26 14.21 3.25
C VAL A 22 -9.02 14.63 2.00
N TYR A 23 -9.34 13.66 1.15
CA TYR A 23 -10.09 13.87 -0.09
C TYR A 23 -11.34 12.98 -0.20
N GLY A 24 -11.61 12.14 0.80
CA GLY A 24 -12.84 11.36 0.83
C GLY A 24 -12.95 10.43 2.02
N ILE A 25 -14.05 9.69 2.05
CA ILE A 25 -14.31 8.60 2.98
C ILE A 25 -14.80 7.42 2.15
N ASP A 26 -14.25 6.24 2.40
CA ASP A 26 -14.68 5.04 1.69
C ASP A 26 -16.00 4.47 2.26
N PRO A 27 -16.64 3.50 1.57
CA PRO A 27 -17.89 2.89 2.05
C PRO A 27 -17.78 2.16 3.41
N PHE A 28 -16.57 1.94 3.92
CA PHE A 28 -16.32 1.32 5.22
C PHE A 28 -16.06 2.37 6.32
N GLY A 29 -16.23 3.66 6.02
CA GLY A 29 -16.05 4.76 6.97
C GLY A 29 -14.59 5.15 7.20
N ARG A 30 -13.66 4.74 6.33
CA ARG A 30 -12.23 5.06 6.46
C ARG A 30 -11.87 6.30 5.67
N LEU A 31 -11.07 7.18 6.27
CA LEU A 31 -10.56 8.38 5.60
C LEU A 31 -9.63 8.01 4.44
N LEU A 32 -9.86 8.62 3.28
CA LEU A 32 -8.95 8.61 2.14
C LEU A 32 -8.14 9.90 2.18
N ALA A 33 -6.84 9.79 2.41
CA ALA A 33 -5.97 10.93 2.61
C ALA A 33 -4.54 10.70 2.15
N ASP A 34 -3.93 11.78 1.66
CA ASP A 34 -2.49 11.85 1.45
C ASP A 34 -1.80 12.19 2.77
N VAL A 35 -0.75 11.44 3.11
CA VAL A 35 -0.10 11.52 4.44
C VAL A 35 1.28 12.13 4.28
N TYR A 36 1.52 13.19 5.06
CA TYR A 36 2.82 13.83 5.14
C TYR A 36 3.36 13.76 6.56
N ALA A 37 4.63 13.42 6.70
CA ALA A 37 5.36 13.47 7.96
C ALA A 37 6.65 14.27 7.76
N ASN A 38 6.85 15.34 8.55
CA ASN A 38 8.01 16.24 8.42
C ASN A 38 8.24 16.76 6.97
N GLY A 39 7.16 17.03 6.23
CA GLY A 39 7.22 17.49 4.84
C GLY A 39 7.42 16.39 3.79
N PHE A 40 7.67 15.15 4.19
CA PHE A 40 7.80 14.02 3.27
C PHE A 40 6.45 13.39 2.96
N PHE A 41 6.21 13.09 1.68
CA PHE A 41 5.03 12.35 1.25
C PHE A 41 5.21 10.85 1.50
N ILE A 42 4.45 10.29 2.44
CA ILE A 42 4.70 8.94 2.94
C ILE A 42 4.37 7.87 1.87
N GLN A 43 3.32 8.08 1.08
CA GLN A 43 2.93 7.16 0.00
C GLN A 43 4.05 6.98 -1.03
N GLU A 44 4.74 8.07 -1.40
CA GLU A 44 5.87 8.03 -2.34
C GLU A 44 6.97 7.13 -1.82
N ILE A 45 7.43 7.34 -0.58
CA ILE A 45 8.49 6.54 0.03
C ILE A 45 8.08 5.07 0.09
N MET A 46 6.85 4.80 0.52
CA MET A 46 6.31 3.44 0.64
C MET A 46 6.25 2.71 -0.70
N LEU A 47 5.89 3.39 -1.79
CA LEU A 47 5.84 2.81 -3.13
C LEU A 47 7.24 2.59 -3.70
N LYS A 48 8.12 3.59 -3.62
CA LYS A 48 9.51 3.51 -4.10
C LYS A 48 10.35 2.46 -3.37
N GLU A 49 10.11 2.27 -2.08
CA GLU A 49 10.78 1.23 -1.29
C GLU A 49 10.10 -0.15 -1.41
N GLY A 50 9.07 -0.27 -2.25
CA GLY A 50 8.40 -1.54 -2.52
C GLY A 50 7.63 -2.10 -1.32
N HIS A 51 7.16 -1.22 -0.43
CA HIS A 51 6.44 -1.57 0.79
C HIS A 51 4.92 -1.41 0.68
N ALA A 52 4.44 -0.93 -0.47
CA ALA A 52 3.03 -0.75 -0.79
C ALA A 52 2.72 -1.25 -2.21
N TRP A 53 1.45 -1.57 -2.42
CA TRP A 53 0.89 -1.83 -3.74
C TRP A 53 0.07 -0.61 -4.16
N HIS A 54 0.28 -0.12 -5.38
CA HIS A 54 -0.61 0.82 -6.01
C HIS A 54 -1.84 0.08 -6.54
N TYR A 55 -3.02 0.53 -6.13
CA TYR A 55 -4.28 -0.05 -6.57
C TYR A 55 -5.02 0.92 -7.49
N GLU A 56 -4.75 0.79 -8.78
CA GLU A 56 -5.21 1.70 -9.84
C GLU A 56 -6.74 1.91 -9.84
N HIS A 57 -7.53 0.91 -9.43
CA HIS A 57 -8.98 1.03 -9.36
C HIS A 57 -9.46 2.10 -8.37
N PHE A 58 -8.69 2.38 -7.32
CA PHE A 58 -9.02 3.37 -6.30
C PHE A 58 -8.20 4.65 -6.39
N ASP A 59 -7.09 4.62 -7.15
CA ASP A 59 -6.19 5.76 -7.28
C ASP A 59 -5.63 5.82 -8.72
N PRO A 60 -6.15 6.71 -9.58
CA PRO A 60 -5.75 6.77 -10.99
C PRO A 60 -4.46 7.57 -11.21
N ARG A 61 -3.74 7.98 -10.17
CA ARG A 61 -2.54 8.82 -10.30
C ARG A 61 -1.41 8.06 -10.99
N PRO A 62 -0.89 8.54 -12.15
CA PRO A 62 0.16 7.84 -12.88
C PRO A 62 1.47 7.76 -12.10
N GLN A 63 1.76 8.76 -11.25
CA GLN A 63 3.00 8.79 -10.45
C GLN A 63 3.12 7.59 -9.52
N PHE A 64 2.00 7.06 -9.02
CA PHE A 64 2.02 5.92 -8.10
C PHE A 64 2.37 4.63 -8.84
N ALA A 65 1.90 4.50 -10.08
CA ALA A 65 2.26 3.40 -10.96
C ALA A 65 3.75 3.45 -11.32
N GLU A 66 4.28 4.65 -11.61
CA GLU A 66 5.70 4.87 -11.88
C GLU A 66 6.59 4.46 -10.69
N TRP A 67 6.28 4.92 -9.47
CA TRP A 67 7.04 4.56 -8.27
C TRP A 67 6.99 3.07 -7.96
N GLN A 68 5.85 2.43 -8.17
CA GLN A 68 5.75 0.98 -8.04
C GLN A 68 6.60 0.26 -9.10
N ALA A 69 6.58 0.73 -10.35
CA ALA A 69 7.38 0.16 -11.43
C ALA A 69 8.89 0.28 -11.14
N GLU A 70 9.33 1.43 -10.63
CA GLU A 70 10.71 1.64 -10.18
C GLU A 70 11.10 0.62 -9.09
N ALA A 71 10.26 0.44 -8.07
CA ALA A 71 10.50 -0.52 -7.00
C ALA A 71 10.54 -1.98 -7.50
N ARG A 72 9.75 -2.31 -8.54
CA ARG A 72 9.77 -3.62 -9.20
C ARG A 72 11.07 -3.86 -9.95
N ILE A 73 11.51 -2.90 -10.76
CA ILE A 73 12.76 -2.98 -11.52
C ILE A 73 13.96 -3.13 -10.59
N THR A 74 13.96 -2.36 -9.49
CA THR A 74 15.02 -2.39 -8.48
C THR A 74 14.89 -3.53 -7.46
N ARG A 75 13.82 -4.35 -7.56
CA ARG A 75 13.53 -5.49 -6.67
C ARG A 75 13.56 -5.12 -5.18
N LYS A 76 13.00 -3.97 -4.82
CA LYS A 76 12.92 -3.48 -3.44
C LYS A 76 11.73 -4.10 -2.68
N GLY A 77 11.88 -4.24 -1.36
CA GLY A 77 10.80 -4.62 -0.46
C GLY A 77 10.07 -5.90 -0.89
N LEU A 78 8.76 -5.80 -1.11
CA LEU A 78 7.89 -6.90 -1.56
C LEU A 78 8.34 -7.49 -2.91
N TRP A 79 8.98 -6.69 -3.76
CA TRP A 79 9.42 -7.08 -5.11
C TRP A 79 10.73 -7.86 -5.13
N ALA A 80 11.42 -8.00 -3.99
CA ALA A 80 12.55 -8.91 -3.85
C ALA A 80 12.14 -10.38 -3.97
N CYS A 81 10.88 -10.69 -3.66
CA CYS A 81 10.32 -12.03 -3.82
C CYS A 81 9.99 -12.31 -5.31
N PRO A 82 10.18 -13.54 -5.79
CA PRO A 82 10.01 -13.89 -7.21
C PRO A 82 8.54 -13.88 -7.69
N ASN A 83 7.58 -14.09 -6.80
CA ASN A 83 6.15 -14.07 -7.14
C ASN A 83 5.36 -13.31 -6.06
N PRO A 84 5.48 -11.97 -6.01
CA PRO A 84 4.78 -11.18 -5.02
C PRO A 84 3.30 -11.11 -5.39
N GLN A 85 2.45 -11.65 -4.53
CA GLN A 85 1.00 -11.66 -4.74
C GLN A 85 0.37 -10.38 -4.18
N ALA A 86 -0.47 -9.73 -4.98
CA ALA A 86 -1.19 -8.54 -4.53
C ALA A 86 -2.23 -8.93 -3.45
N PRO A 87 -2.49 -8.05 -2.46
CA PRO A 87 -3.44 -8.37 -1.39
C PRO A 87 -4.88 -8.62 -1.87
N TRP A 88 -5.29 -7.99 -2.98
CA TRP A 88 -6.63 -8.20 -3.55
C TRP A 88 -6.75 -9.54 -4.29
N ASP A 89 -5.67 -10.02 -4.92
CA ASP A 89 -5.65 -11.33 -5.58
C ASP A 89 -5.70 -12.46 -4.53
N TYR A 90 -4.89 -12.34 -3.48
CA TYR A 90 -4.94 -13.25 -2.33
C TYR A 90 -6.35 -13.31 -1.72
N LYS A 91 -6.98 -12.15 -1.48
CA LYS A 91 -8.36 -12.09 -0.94
C LYS A 91 -9.38 -12.73 -1.89
N ARG A 92 -9.21 -12.56 -3.21
CA ARG A 92 -10.10 -13.16 -4.22
C ARG A 92 -9.99 -14.68 -4.20
N GLU A 93 -8.77 -15.21 -4.13
CA GLU A 93 -8.52 -16.65 -4.02
C GLU A 93 -9.09 -17.25 -2.74
N GLU A 94 -8.91 -16.59 -1.60
CA GLU A 94 -9.45 -17.04 -0.32
C GLU A 94 -10.99 -17.04 -0.31
N ARG A 95 -11.63 -16.07 -0.97
CA ARG A 95 -13.09 -16.07 -1.16
C ARG A 95 -13.55 -17.24 -2.03
N ARG A 96 -12.82 -17.54 -3.12
CA ARG A 96 -13.13 -18.67 -4.02
C ARG A 96 -12.96 -20.03 -3.33
N LYS A 97 -11.92 -20.21 -2.52
CA LYS A 97 -11.72 -21.45 -1.74
C LYS A 97 -12.85 -21.70 -0.74
N LYS A 98 -13.40 -20.63 -0.15
CA LYS A 98 -14.55 -20.74 0.77
C LYS A 98 -15.85 -21.11 0.05
N SER A 99 -16.05 -20.67 -1.21
CA SER A 99 -17.25 -21.02 -1.98
C SER A 99 -17.22 -22.44 -2.57
N CYS A 100 -16.05 -23.03 -2.76
CA CYS A 100 -15.89 -24.41 -3.26
C CYS A 100 -15.95 -25.50 -2.17
N LYS A 101 -16.26 -25.15 -0.91
CA LYS A 101 -16.60 -26.17 0.10
C LYS A 101 -18.07 -26.54 -0.05
N HIS A 102 -18.34 -27.55 -0.88
CA HIS A 102 -19.55 -28.39 -0.80
C HIS A 102 -19.16 -29.69 -0.10
#